data_AF-A0A9K3PAR3-F1
#
_entry.id   AF-A0A9K3PAR3-F1
#
_cell.length_a   1.000
_cell.length_b   1.000
_cell.length_c   1.000
_cell.angle_alpha   90.00
_cell.angle_beta   90.00
_cell.angle_gamma   90.00
#
_symmetry.space_group_name_H-M   'P 1'
#
loop_
_entity.id
_entity.type
_entity.pdbx_description
1 polymer ?
#
loop_
_entity_poly.entity_id
_entity_poly.type
_entity_poly.pdbx_seq_one_letter_code
_entity_poly.pdbx_strand_id
1 'polypeptide(L)'
;MGNEGDNNKWQDTLYIWDGIVTVDDKTAAGDKKMSDISVSWEGTWVPVDDCPDASKAAAPKRNAFAEYIDSDFIFSVSGTASTLNESEEERLFVANFSEGDGWDMEQSGKKEKHTDKEHEVLVKSLRWSGNMYDQTENLIVAKGTNEFGPFVSVGWMRPGNRWTLARRYLSDENDPRVKWTLQELQDAIVKEAVELVEDSGQKKLTIPPWQNAVLHSDYQEATKRGEKRKHGEDDGGETTGQ
;
A
#
# COMPACT_ATOMS: atom_id res chain seq x y z
N MET A 1 -15.77 -36.47 2.74
CA MET A 1 -15.51 -35.89 1.40
C MET A 1 -15.16 -34.44 1.66
N GLY A 2 -13.86 -34.14 1.65
CA GLY A 2 -13.35 -32.79 1.93
C GLY A 2 -13.66 -31.88 0.75
N ASN A 3 -14.25 -30.73 1.04
CA ASN A 3 -14.53 -29.71 0.03
C ASN A 3 -13.26 -28.84 -0.10
N GLU A 4 -12.24 -29.35 -0.79
CA GLU A 4 -11.03 -28.61 -1.19
C GLU A 4 -11.34 -27.74 -2.43
N GLY A 5 -12.29 -26.81 -2.30
CA GLY A 5 -12.81 -26.05 -3.45
C GLY A 5 -13.09 -24.57 -3.23
N ASP A 6 -13.14 -24.10 -1.99
CA ASP A 6 -13.15 -22.66 -1.69
C ASP A 6 -11.70 -22.20 -1.49
N ASN A 7 -10.90 -22.21 -2.56
CA ASN A 7 -9.66 -21.45 -2.56
C ASN A 7 -10.01 -20.00 -2.21
N ASN A 8 -9.33 -19.44 -1.20
CA ASN A 8 -9.61 -18.13 -0.63
C ASN A 8 -9.53 -17.01 -1.67
N LYS A 9 -10.61 -16.80 -2.42
CA LYS A 9 -10.68 -15.86 -3.56
C LYS A 9 -10.22 -14.45 -3.16
N TRP A 10 -10.52 -14.03 -1.94
CA TRP A 10 -10.14 -12.74 -1.38
C TRP A 10 -8.63 -12.58 -1.11
N GLN A 11 -7.89 -13.66 -0.88
CA GLN A 11 -6.43 -13.62 -0.67
C GLN A 11 -5.70 -13.40 -2.00
N ASP A 12 -6.23 -13.98 -3.08
CA ASP A 12 -5.73 -13.78 -4.43
C ASP A 12 -6.27 -12.50 -5.08
N THR A 13 -7.27 -11.84 -4.51
CA THR A 13 -7.73 -10.52 -4.98
C THR A 13 -6.83 -9.38 -4.46
N LEU A 14 -6.44 -8.48 -5.37
CA LEU A 14 -5.80 -7.20 -5.02
C LEU A 14 -6.86 -6.09 -5.04
N TYR A 15 -7.05 -5.38 -3.93
CA TYR A 15 -8.07 -4.33 -3.83
C TYR A 15 -7.43 -2.98 -4.10
N ILE A 16 -7.84 -2.27 -5.15
CA ILE A 16 -7.28 -0.97 -5.48
C ILE A 16 -8.21 0.13 -5.00
N TRP A 17 -7.72 0.93 -4.06
CA TRP A 17 -8.40 2.04 -3.43
C TRP A 17 -7.90 3.34 -4.02
N ASP A 18 -8.80 4.25 -4.31
CA ASP A 18 -8.46 5.56 -4.84
C ASP A 18 -9.43 6.62 -4.34
N GLY A 19 -8.88 7.70 -3.80
CA GLY A 19 -9.68 8.73 -3.16
C GLY A 19 -8.92 10.00 -2.86
N ILE A 20 -9.65 11.01 -2.39
CA ILE A 20 -9.10 12.31 -2.00
C ILE A 20 -8.86 12.33 -0.51
N VAL A 21 -7.66 12.76 -0.11
CA VAL A 21 -7.33 13.03 1.28
C VAL A 21 -7.54 14.50 1.61
N THR A 22 -8.34 14.73 2.65
CA THR A 22 -8.57 16.03 3.25
C THR A 22 -7.82 16.11 4.57
N VAL A 23 -7.14 17.23 4.79
CA VAL A 23 -6.39 17.51 6.01
C VAL A 23 -7.01 18.75 6.64
N ASP A 24 -7.55 18.64 7.86
CA ASP A 24 -8.18 19.77 8.55
C ASP A 24 -7.12 20.57 9.33
N ASP A 25 -6.76 21.74 8.78
CA ASP A 25 -5.77 22.64 9.37
C ASP A 25 -6.26 23.35 10.64
N LYS A 26 -7.53 23.20 11.04
CA LYS A 26 -8.09 23.89 12.23
C LYS A 26 -7.47 23.43 13.56
N THR A 27 -6.78 22.30 13.58
CA THR A 27 -6.02 21.83 14.75
C THR A 27 -4.71 22.59 14.98
N ALA A 28 -4.26 23.43 14.04
CA ALA A 28 -3.00 24.18 14.14
C ALA A 28 -3.11 25.54 14.88
N ALA A 29 -4.32 26.01 15.22
CA ALA A 29 -4.53 27.38 15.69
C ALA A 29 -4.68 27.56 17.22
N GLY A 30 -4.35 26.55 18.04
CA GLY A 30 -4.45 26.70 19.49
C GLY A 30 -3.55 25.75 20.28
N ASP A 31 -2.38 26.26 20.70
CA ASP A 31 -1.65 25.99 21.96
C ASP A 31 -1.64 24.56 22.57
N LYS A 32 -1.79 23.53 21.76
CA LYS A 32 -1.43 22.16 22.13
C LYS A 32 -0.28 21.73 21.24
N LYS A 33 0.67 21.01 21.85
CA LYS A 33 1.63 20.15 21.16
C LYS A 33 0.99 19.62 19.88
N MET A 34 1.77 19.55 18.81
CA MET A 34 1.45 19.09 17.45
C MET A 34 0.91 17.64 17.43
N SER A 35 -0.14 17.36 18.19
CA SER A 35 -0.46 16.05 18.75
C SER A 35 -1.76 15.50 18.20
N ASP A 36 -2.00 15.73 16.90
CA ASP A 36 -2.86 14.95 16.00
C ASP A 36 -3.55 15.89 14.99
N ILE A 37 -3.21 15.72 13.72
CA ILE A 37 -3.81 16.42 12.58
C ILE A 37 -5.00 15.59 12.12
N SER A 38 -6.21 16.16 12.08
CA SER A 38 -7.37 15.42 11.59
C SER A 38 -7.27 15.22 10.08
N VAL A 39 -7.51 13.98 9.65
CA VAL A 39 -7.46 13.56 8.25
C VAL A 39 -8.69 12.74 7.89
N SER A 40 -9.18 12.89 6.66
CA SER A 40 -10.18 12.01 6.06
C SER A 40 -9.76 11.58 4.67
N TRP A 41 -10.17 10.38 4.28
CA TRP A 41 -9.92 9.81 2.96
C TRP A 41 -11.21 9.20 2.43
N GLU A 42 -11.65 9.72 1.29
CA GLU A 42 -12.93 9.38 0.70
C GLU A 42 -12.76 9.04 -0.78
N GLY A 43 -13.44 7.99 -1.23
CA GLY A 43 -13.33 7.56 -2.61
C GLY A 43 -13.98 6.22 -2.89
N THR A 44 -13.36 5.48 -3.79
CA THR A 44 -13.87 4.22 -4.34
C THR A 44 -12.79 3.17 -4.38
N TRP A 45 -13.18 1.90 -4.33
CA TRP A 45 -12.25 0.80 -4.52
C TRP A 45 -12.77 -0.20 -5.56
N VAL A 46 -11.84 -0.92 -6.19
CA VAL A 46 -12.15 -1.97 -7.17
C VAL A 46 -11.34 -3.23 -6.88
N PRO A 47 -11.93 -4.43 -7.01
CA PRO A 47 -11.19 -5.68 -6.91
C PRO A 47 -10.48 -5.98 -8.23
N VAL A 48 -9.25 -6.46 -8.13
CA VAL A 48 -8.54 -7.16 -9.21
C VAL A 48 -8.52 -8.64 -8.82
N ASP A 49 -9.56 -9.35 -9.21
CA ASP A 49 -9.76 -10.76 -8.90
C ASP A 49 -8.68 -11.64 -9.54
N ASP A 50 -8.44 -12.82 -8.95
CA ASP A 50 -7.51 -13.85 -9.44
C ASP A 50 -6.12 -13.28 -9.75
N CYS A 51 -5.64 -12.41 -8.86
CA CYS A 51 -4.37 -11.68 -8.98
C CYS A 51 -3.38 -12.06 -7.86
N PRO A 52 -2.98 -13.34 -7.74
CA PRO A 52 -1.99 -13.77 -6.74
C PRO A 52 -0.63 -13.09 -6.97
N ASP A 53 -0.29 -12.84 -8.23
CA ASP A 53 0.93 -12.17 -8.69
C ASP A 53 0.63 -10.70 -9.01
N ALA A 54 0.99 -9.81 -8.09
CA ALA A 54 0.66 -8.40 -8.18
C ALA A 54 1.34 -7.69 -9.37
N SER A 55 2.43 -8.25 -9.92
CA SER A 55 3.07 -7.70 -11.13
C SER A 55 2.15 -7.68 -12.35
N LYS A 56 1.11 -8.54 -12.35
CA LYS A 56 0.10 -8.63 -13.41
C LYS A 56 -1.08 -7.68 -13.20
N ALA A 57 -1.19 -7.03 -12.05
CA ALA A 57 -2.25 -6.08 -11.77
C ALA A 57 -2.07 -4.85 -12.66
N ALA A 58 -3.00 -4.64 -13.59
CA ALA A 58 -2.97 -3.44 -14.41
C ALA A 58 -3.15 -2.19 -13.53
N ALA A 59 -2.40 -1.14 -13.84
CA ALA A 59 -2.67 0.17 -13.28
C ALA A 59 -4.13 0.57 -13.62
N PRO A 60 -4.95 0.98 -12.64
CA PRO A 60 -6.25 1.55 -12.96
C PRO A 60 -6.04 2.72 -13.93
N LYS A 61 -6.74 2.70 -15.07
CA LYS A 61 -6.60 3.75 -16.08
C LYS A 61 -6.93 5.12 -15.46
N ARG A 62 -6.41 6.21 -16.03
CA ARG A 62 -6.68 7.60 -15.57
C ARG A 62 -8.19 7.91 -15.47
N ASN A 63 -9.02 7.20 -16.24
CA ASN A 63 -10.48 7.27 -16.25
C ASN A 63 -11.18 6.11 -15.53
N ALA A 64 -10.43 5.12 -15.00
CA ALA A 64 -10.96 4.10 -14.10
C ALA A 64 -11.40 4.67 -12.74
N PHE A 65 -11.41 6.00 -12.60
CA PHE A 65 -12.11 6.71 -11.53
C PHE A 65 -12.89 7.93 -12.04
N ALA A 66 -12.83 8.24 -13.34
CA ALA A 66 -13.63 9.31 -13.96
C ALA A 66 -15.05 8.82 -14.30
N GLU A 67 -15.21 7.51 -14.52
CA GLU A 67 -16.52 6.82 -14.49
C GLU A 67 -17.02 6.57 -13.05
N TYR A 68 -16.20 6.78 -12.01
CA TYR A 68 -16.47 6.34 -10.63
C TYR A 68 -16.94 7.48 -9.73
N ILE A 69 -17.71 8.40 -10.33
CA ILE A 69 -18.85 8.94 -9.61
C ILE A 69 -19.88 7.81 -9.37
N ASP A 70 -19.80 6.68 -10.13
CA ASP A 70 -20.67 5.50 -10.04
C ASP A 70 -19.93 4.17 -9.69
N SER A 71 -18.90 4.17 -8.83
CA SER A 71 -18.44 2.87 -8.27
C SER A 71 -19.53 2.25 -7.41
N ASP A 72 -19.81 0.96 -7.59
CA ASP A 72 -20.67 0.23 -6.65
C ASP A 72 -20.06 0.15 -5.25
N PHE A 73 -18.75 0.33 -5.10
CA PHE A 73 -18.05 0.28 -3.82
C PHE A 73 -17.38 1.62 -3.50
N ILE A 74 -17.91 2.29 -2.47
CA ILE A 74 -17.37 3.53 -1.93
C ILE A 74 -16.73 3.29 -0.57
N PHE A 75 -15.89 4.22 -0.14
CA PHE A 75 -15.39 4.28 1.22
C PHE A 75 -15.30 5.72 1.71
N SER A 76 -15.43 5.89 3.01
CA SER A 76 -15.19 7.13 3.73
C SER A 76 -14.61 6.78 5.10
N VAL A 77 -13.32 7.04 5.26
CA VAL A 77 -12.58 6.76 6.48
C VAL A 77 -11.93 8.03 7.00
N SER A 78 -11.80 8.12 8.32
CA SER A 78 -11.21 9.27 8.99
C SER A 78 -10.31 8.85 10.14
N GLY A 79 -9.56 9.81 10.65
CA GLY A 79 -8.86 9.70 11.91
C GLY A 79 -7.83 10.80 12.06
N THR A 80 -6.65 10.45 12.54
CA THR A 80 -5.61 11.41 12.91
C THR A 80 -4.25 11.06 12.35
N ALA A 81 -3.42 12.07 12.12
CA ALA A 81 -2.04 11.91 11.73
C ALA A 81 -1.10 12.59 12.72
N SER A 82 -0.03 11.89 13.07
CA SER A 82 1.04 12.39 13.93
C SER A 82 2.40 12.20 13.27
N THR A 83 3.39 12.97 13.71
CA THR A 83 4.77 12.80 13.24
C THR A 83 5.41 11.58 13.87
N LEU A 84 5.98 10.69 13.06
CA LEU A 84 6.70 9.50 13.53
C LEU A 84 8.05 9.86 14.15
N ASN A 85 8.70 10.91 13.63
CA ASN A 85 9.95 11.44 14.15
C ASN A 85 9.92 12.98 14.15
N GLU A 86 10.75 13.59 15.00
CA GLU A 86 10.93 15.05 15.07
C GLU A 86 12.10 15.53 14.19
N SER A 87 12.67 14.66 13.34
CA SER A 87 13.78 15.03 12.47
C SER A 87 13.28 15.95 11.36
N GLU A 88 13.91 17.12 11.20
CA GLU A 88 13.60 18.03 10.09
C GLU A 88 14.07 17.47 8.73
N GLU A 89 15.06 16.57 8.73
CA GLU A 89 15.66 16.03 7.49
C GLU A 89 14.79 14.93 6.84
N GLU A 90 14.11 14.12 7.64
CA GLU A 90 13.27 13.00 7.16
C GLU A 90 11.96 12.90 7.94
N ARG A 91 11.21 14.00 7.91
CA ARG A 91 9.92 14.06 8.59
C ARG A 91 8.93 13.04 7.99
N LEU A 92 8.51 12.09 8.82
CA LEU A 92 7.52 11.09 8.47
C LEU A 92 6.23 11.31 9.28
N PHE A 93 5.09 11.02 8.67
CA PHE A 93 3.79 11.04 9.31
C PHE A 93 3.18 9.65 9.30
N VAL A 94 2.56 9.27 10.41
CA VAL A 94 1.67 8.10 10.49
C VAL A 94 0.25 8.62 10.64
N ALA A 95 -0.58 8.35 9.64
CA ALA A 95 -2.02 8.60 9.66
C ALA A 95 -2.77 7.32 10.03
N ASN A 96 -3.69 7.40 10.99
CA ASN A 96 -4.56 6.29 11.39
C ASN A 96 -5.98 6.53 10.87
N PHE A 97 -6.51 5.61 10.08
CA PHE A 97 -7.82 5.66 9.44
C PHE A 97 -8.77 4.56 9.97
N SER A 98 -8.91 4.46 11.29
CA SER A 98 -9.81 3.50 11.95
C SER A 98 -11.21 4.05 12.25
N GLU A 99 -11.51 5.30 11.87
CA GLU A 99 -12.80 5.95 12.09
C GLU A 99 -13.54 6.19 10.76
N GLY A 100 -14.74 6.78 10.84
CA GLY A 100 -15.58 7.12 9.70
C GLY A 100 -16.65 6.07 9.40
N ASP A 101 -17.24 6.18 8.21
CA ASP A 101 -18.35 5.30 7.78
C ASP A 101 -17.86 3.95 7.25
N GLY A 102 -16.56 3.77 7.08
CA GLY A 102 -15.94 2.55 6.58
C GLY A 102 -16.04 2.42 5.07
N TRP A 103 -16.15 1.17 4.60
CA TRP A 103 -16.11 0.82 3.20
C TRP A 103 -17.13 -0.26 2.86
N ASP A 104 -17.62 -0.23 1.63
CA ASP A 104 -18.63 -1.18 1.20
C ASP A 104 -18.00 -2.46 0.65
N MET A 105 -18.61 -3.62 0.87
CA MET A 105 -18.29 -4.89 0.19
C MET A 105 -19.56 -5.65 -0.16
N GLU A 106 -19.54 -6.39 -1.26
CA GLU A 106 -20.64 -7.32 -1.56
C GLU A 106 -20.35 -8.69 -0.94
N GLN A 107 -21.22 -9.13 -0.05
CA GLN A 107 -21.22 -10.47 0.52
C GLN A 107 -22.58 -11.14 0.28
N SER A 108 -22.56 -12.33 -0.32
CA SER A 108 -23.78 -13.12 -0.58
C SER A 108 -24.88 -12.35 -1.33
N GLY A 109 -24.49 -11.46 -2.27
CA GLY A 109 -25.42 -10.65 -3.05
C GLY A 109 -26.00 -9.43 -2.31
N LYS A 110 -25.40 -9.04 -1.18
CA LYS A 110 -25.77 -7.84 -0.42
C LYS A 110 -24.55 -6.97 -0.19
N LYS A 111 -24.75 -5.67 -0.33
CA LYS A 111 -23.76 -4.65 -0.03
C LYS A 111 -23.76 -4.38 1.48
N GLU A 112 -22.68 -4.71 2.16
CA GLU A 112 -22.46 -4.54 3.59
C GLU A 112 -21.34 -3.52 3.85
N LYS A 113 -21.40 -2.87 5.01
CA LYS A 113 -20.42 -1.87 5.44
C LYS A 113 -19.44 -2.51 6.42
N HIS A 114 -18.16 -2.27 6.19
CA HIS A 114 -17.06 -2.80 6.98
C HIS A 114 -16.16 -1.67 7.45
N THR A 115 -15.49 -1.88 8.57
CA THR A 115 -14.52 -0.91 9.12
C THR A 115 -13.20 -1.60 9.39
N ASP A 116 -12.11 -0.85 9.24
CA ASP A 116 -10.80 -1.33 9.66
C ASP A 116 -10.66 -1.08 11.17
N LYS A 117 -10.24 -2.12 11.90
CA LYS A 117 -9.95 -2.02 13.34
C LYS A 117 -8.68 -1.22 13.57
N GLU A 118 -7.69 -1.45 12.72
CA GLU A 118 -6.42 -0.72 12.67
C GLU A 118 -6.13 -0.39 11.20
N HIS A 119 -5.69 0.83 10.92
CA HIS A 119 -5.31 1.24 9.57
C HIS A 119 -4.27 2.35 9.65
N GLU A 120 -3.00 1.97 9.75
CA GLU A 120 -1.90 2.91 9.83
C GLU A 120 -1.29 3.13 8.44
N VAL A 121 -1.05 4.38 8.08
CA VAL A 121 -0.53 4.81 6.78
C VAL A 121 0.68 5.70 6.99
N LEU A 122 1.83 5.29 6.46
CA LEU A 122 3.07 6.05 6.49
C LEU A 122 3.20 6.89 5.21
N VAL A 123 3.42 8.19 5.40
CA VAL A 123 3.67 9.16 4.32
C VAL A 123 4.77 10.14 4.71
N LYS A 124 5.55 10.62 3.74
CA LYS A 124 6.51 11.73 3.98
C LYS A 124 5.81 13.08 4.13
N SER A 125 4.66 13.25 3.47
CA SER A 125 3.84 14.46 3.56
C SER A 125 2.38 14.09 3.53
N LEU A 126 1.55 14.76 4.33
CA LEU A 126 0.08 14.60 4.30
C LEU A 126 -0.54 15.25 3.05
N ARG A 127 0.19 16.16 2.40
CA ARG A 127 -0.22 16.86 1.18
C ARG A 127 0.76 16.59 0.06
N TRP A 128 0.28 16.63 -1.18
CA TRP A 128 1.13 16.41 -2.33
C TRP A 128 2.21 17.49 -2.43
N SER A 129 3.49 17.10 -2.36
CA SER A 129 4.63 18.03 -2.36
C SER A 129 4.98 18.56 -3.75
N GLY A 130 4.57 17.84 -4.79
CA GLY A 130 5.00 18.16 -6.16
C GLY A 130 6.44 17.80 -6.46
N ASN A 131 7.15 17.12 -5.55
CA ASN A 131 8.52 16.68 -5.79
C ASN A 131 8.54 15.56 -6.83
N MET A 132 8.98 15.89 -8.04
CA MET A 132 9.18 14.94 -9.14
C MET A 132 10.60 14.38 -9.19
N TYR A 133 11.52 14.95 -8.40
CA TYR A 133 12.92 14.54 -8.34
C TYR A 133 13.14 13.38 -7.36
N ASP A 134 12.47 13.39 -6.20
CA ASP A 134 12.40 12.20 -5.33
C ASP A 134 10.97 11.64 -5.35
N GLN A 135 10.75 10.62 -6.18
CA GLN A 135 9.43 10.00 -6.28
C GLN A 135 9.05 9.21 -5.02
N THR A 136 10.00 8.90 -4.14
CA THR A 136 9.72 8.25 -2.85
C THR A 136 8.97 9.16 -1.88
N GLU A 137 8.97 10.49 -2.10
CA GLU A 137 8.13 11.40 -1.31
C GLU A 137 6.64 11.19 -1.51
N ASN A 138 6.26 10.65 -2.67
CA ASN A 138 4.88 10.35 -2.97
C ASN A 138 4.53 8.90 -2.63
N LEU A 139 5.48 8.08 -2.16
CA LEU A 139 5.20 6.70 -1.78
C LEU A 139 4.34 6.67 -0.52
N ILE A 140 3.31 5.83 -0.56
CA ILE A 140 2.42 5.58 0.57
C ILE A 140 2.50 4.09 0.88
N VAL A 141 2.75 3.75 2.13
CA VAL A 141 2.62 2.37 2.60
C VAL A 141 1.68 2.33 3.79
N ALA A 142 0.90 1.26 3.90
CA ALA A 142 -0.06 1.09 4.97
C ALA A 142 -0.07 -0.35 5.46
N LYS A 143 -0.50 -0.53 6.71
CA LYS A 143 -0.85 -1.83 7.26
C LYS A 143 -2.06 -1.67 8.16
N GLY A 144 -2.76 -2.78 8.38
CA GLY A 144 -3.93 -2.75 9.24
C GLY A 144 -4.52 -4.12 9.47
N THR A 145 -5.62 -4.13 10.20
CA THR A 145 -6.39 -5.33 10.52
C THR A 145 -7.88 -5.01 10.47
N ASN A 146 -8.68 -5.96 10.01
CA ASN A 146 -10.13 -5.92 10.08
C ASN A 146 -10.67 -7.35 10.25
N GLU A 147 -11.97 -7.55 10.06
CA GLU A 147 -12.58 -8.88 10.23
C GLU A 147 -12.12 -9.94 9.21
N PHE A 148 -11.57 -9.53 8.06
CA PHE A 148 -10.97 -10.44 7.07
C PHE A 148 -9.53 -10.81 7.41
N GLY A 149 -8.92 -10.12 8.38
CA GLY A 149 -7.57 -10.38 8.86
C GLY A 149 -6.60 -9.22 8.63
N PRO A 150 -5.29 -9.48 8.81
CA PRO A 150 -4.25 -8.48 8.57
C PRO A 150 -4.08 -8.17 7.08
N PHE A 151 -3.73 -6.93 6.77
CA PHE A 151 -3.43 -6.48 5.42
C PHE A 151 -2.23 -5.54 5.37
N VAL A 152 -1.63 -5.46 4.18
CA VAL A 152 -0.69 -4.40 3.80
C VAL A 152 -1.23 -3.69 2.58
N SER A 153 -0.92 -2.39 2.44
CA SER A 153 -1.22 -1.64 1.24
C SER A 153 -0.03 -0.83 0.77
N VAL A 154 0.12 -0.68 -0.53
CA VAL A 154 1.20 0.10 -1.14
C VAL A 154 0.63 0.95 -2.25
N GLY A 155 1.07 2.20 -2.28
CA GLY A 155 0.39 3.23 -3.02
C GLY A 155 1.21 4.47 -3.23
N TRP A 156 0.54 5.49 -3.74
CA TRP A 156 1.18 6.72 -4.18
C TRP A 156 0.22 7.88 -4.06
N MET A 157 0.81 9.04 -3.76
CA MET A 157 0.15 10.32 -3.79
C MET A 157 0.25 10.94 -5.19
N ARG A 158 -0.88 11.43 -5.68
CA ARG A 158 -1.01 12.12 -6.96
C ARG A 158 -1.40 13.59 -6.73
N PRO A 159 -1.19 14.47 -7.72
CA PRO A 159 -1.62 15.87 -7.65
C PRO A 159 -3.06 16.01 -7.14
N GLY A 160 -3.29 16.97 -6.25
CA GLY A 160 -4.60 17.21 -5.62
C GLY A 160 -4.90 16.33 -4.40
N ASN A 161 -3.87 15.87 -3.68
CA ASN A 161 -3.99 15.01 -2.49
C ASN A 161 -4.75 13.71 -2.75
N ARG A 162 -4.65 13.18 -3.97
CA ARG A 162 -5.31 11.94 -4.34
C ARG A 162 -4.40 10.77 -4.01
N TRP A 163 -4.87 9.84 -3.17
CA TRP A 163 -4.11 8.65 -2.79
C TRP A 163 -4.65 7.45 -3.54
N THR A 164 -3.75 6.65 -4.08
CA THR A 164 -4.07 5.38 -4.74
C THR A 164 -3.28 4.28 -4.06
N LEU A 165 -3.97 3.33 -3.43
CA LEU A 165 -3.39 2.25 -2.63
C LEU A 165 -3.89 0.90 -3.13
N ALA A 166 -3.00 -0.06 -3.33
CA ALA A 166 -3.38 -1.45 -3.52
C ALA A 166 -3.25 -2.19 -2.20
N ARG A 167 -4.32 -2.81 -1.75
CA ARG A 167 -4.43 -3.57 -0.50
C ARG A 167 -4.39 -5.06 -0.80
N ARG A 168 -3.54 -5.78 -0.07
CA ARG A 168 -3.44 -7.25 -0.04
C ARG A 168 -3.71 -7.74 1.38
N TYR A 169 -4.66 -8.66 1.51
CA TYR A 169 -4.83 -9.39 2.76
C TYR A 169 -3.80 -10.52 2.89
N LEU A 170 -3.36 -10.77 4.12
CA LEU A 170 -2.33 -11.76 4.44
C LEU A 170 -3.00 -13.02 4.98
N SER A 171 -2.68 -14.16 4.38
CA SER A 171 -3.39 -15.42 4.56
C SER A 171 -2.98 -16.22 5.79
N ASP A 172 -1.84 -15.91 6.40
CA ASP A 172 -1.21 -16.71 7.46
C ASP A 172 -0.71 -15.79 8.58
N GLU A 173 -0.98 -16.16 9.84
CA GLU A 173 -0.38 -15.52 11.02
C GLU A 173 1.15 -15.60 11.02
N ASN A 174 1.72 -16.56 10.28
CA ASN A 174 3.16 -16.73 10.06
C ASN A 174 3.71 -15.92 8.88
N ASP A 175 2.88 -15.16 8.16
CA ASP A 175 3.38 -14.26 7.14
C ASP A 175 4.29 -13.19 7.79
N PRO A 176 5.56 -13.06 7.37
CA PRO A 176 6.49 -12.12 8.00
C PRO A 176 5.99 -10.68 7.92
N ARG A 177 5.21 -10.33 6.89
CA ARG A 177 4.68 -8.99 6.65
C ARG A 177 3.73 -8.53 7.77
N VAL A 178 3.08 -9.46 8.48
CA VAL A 178 2.23 -9.16 9.64
C VAL A 178 3.04 -8.45 10.73
N LYS A 179 4.29 -8.86 10.93
CA LYS A 179 5.18 -8.36 11.98
C LYS A 179 5.97 -7.13 11.57
N TRP A 180 6.01 -6.81 10.28
CA TRP A 180 6.74 -5.64 9.79
C TRP A 180 6.16 -4.35 10.37
N THR A 181 7.05 -3.45 10.76
CA THR A 181 6.75 -2.04 10.95
C THR A 181 6.45 -1.37 9.60
N LEU A 182 5.81 -0.20 9.63
CA LEU A 182 5.60 0.59 8.41
C LEU A 182 6.93 0.97 7.73
N GLN A 183 7.99 1.19 8.50
CA GLN A 183 9.31 1.51 7.97
C GLN A 183 9.92 0.30 7.24
N GLU A 184 9.88 -0.89 7.84
CA GLU A 184 10.35 -2.12 7.18
C GLU A 184 9.58 -2.42 5.90
N LEU A 185 8.26 -2.17 5.91
CA LEU A 185 7.44 -2.25 4.70
C LEU A 185 7.89 -1.23 3.65
N GLN A 186 8.10 0.04 4.03
CA GLN A 186 8.59 1.08 3.12
C GLN A 186 9.94 0.70 2.51
N ASP A 187 10.88 0.25 3.32
CA ASP A 187 12.23 -0.13 2.90
C ASP A 187 12.20 -1.30 1.91
N ALA A 188 11.33 -2.29 2.16
CA ALA A 188 11.12 -3.41 1.24
C ALA A 188 10.59 -2.95 -0.14
N ILE A 189 9.64 -2.00 -0.16
CA ILE A 189 9.12 -1.43 -1.41
C ILE A 189 10.18 -0.61 -2.13
N VAL A 190 10.88 0.28 -1.41
CA VAL A 190 11.92 1.15 -2.00
C VAL A 190 13.04 0.31 -2.62
N LYS A 191 13.47 -0.75 -1.94
CA LYS A 191 14.53 -1.63 -2.44
C LYS A 191 14.23 -2.29 -3.79
N GLU A 192 12.96 -2.56 -4.08
CA GLU A 192 12.56 -3.27 -5.30
C GLU A 192 12.01 -2.32 -6.39
N ALA A 193 11.28 -1.28 -6.00
CA ALA A 193 10.57 -0.42 -6.94
C ALA A 193 11.29 0.90 -7.27
N VAL A 194 12.37 1.25 -6.57
CA VAL A 194 13.06 2.54 -6.73
C VAL A 194 14.51 2.33 -7.15
N GLU A 195 14.91 3.02 -8.22
CA GLU A 195 16.30 3.12 -8.65
C GLU A 195 16.85 4.54 -8.41
N LEU A 196 18.14 4.60 -8.07
CA LEU A 196 18.90 5.85 -8.03
C LEU A 196 19.51 6.09 -9.42
N VAL A 197 19.14 7.21 -10.04
CA VAL A 197 19.71 7.63 -11.31
C VAL A 197 21.09 8.25 -11.04
N GLU A 198 22.15 7.52 -11.36
CA GLU A 198 23.54 7.83 -10.98
C GLU A 198 23.96 9.26 -11.34
N ASP A 199 23.58 9.75 -12.52
CA ASP A 199 24.01 11.07 -13.01
C ASP A 199 23.30 12.24 -12.34
N SER A 200 22.10 12.01 -11.82
CA SER A 200 21.25 13.09 -11.31
C SER A 200 21.02 12.99 -9.81
N GLY A 201 21.28 11.84 -9.17
CA GLY A 201 20.86 11.56 -7.79
C GLY A 201 19.34 11.38 -7.64
N GLN A 202 18.59 11.35 -8.75
CA GLN A 202 17.14 11.24 -8.76
C GLN A 202 16.70 9.85 -8.30
N LYS A 203 15.74 9.78 -7.38
CA LYS A 203 15.08 8.51 -7.02
C LYS A 203 13.83 8.33 -7.84
N LYS A 204 13.82 7.33 -8.72
CA LYS A 204 12.76 7.11 -9.70
C LYS A 204 12.11 5.75 -9.48
N LEU A 205 10.78 5.71 -9.52
CA LEU A 205 10.02 4.47 -9.55
C LEU A 205 10.18 3.81 -10.92
N THR A 206 10.59 2.54 -10.91
CA THR A 206 10.77 1.73 -12.13
C THR A 206 9.53 0.94 -12.48
N ILE A 207 8.75 0.59 -11.46
CA ILE A 207 7.46 -0.09 -11.58
C ILE A 207 6.41 0.66 -10.76
N PRO A 208 5.11 0.52 -11.09
CA PRO A 208 4.04 0.88 -10.18
C PRO A 208 4.25 0.27 -8.77
N PRO A 209 4.22 1.05 -7.68
CA PRO A 209 4.34 0.54 -6.31
C PRO A 209 3.45 -0.66 -5.96
N TRP A 210 2.29 -0.82 -6.60
CA TRP A 210 1.43 -1.98 -6.37
C TRP A 210 1.82 -3.25 -7.14
N GLN A 211 2.71 -3.16 -8.12
CA GLN A 211 3.22 -4.30 -8.90
C GLN A 211 4.46 -4.95 -8.25
N ASN A 212 4.63 -4.73 -6.95
CA ASN A 212 5.76 -5.16 -6.16
C ASN A 212 5.52 -6.55 -5.55
N ALA A 213 6.59 -7.35 -5.38
CA ALA A 213 6.54 -8.69 -4.82
C ALA A 213 5.91 -8.73 -3.42
N VAL A 214 6.07 -7.68 -2.60
CA VAL A 214 5.44 -7.53 -1.29
C VAL A 214 3.91 -7.65 -1.34
N LEU A 215 3.28 -7.42 -2.49
CA LEU A 215 1.83 -7.57 -2.67
C LEU A 215 1.42 -8.90 -3.32
N HIS A 216 2.34 -9.84 -3.51
CA HIS A 216 2.00 -11.19 -3.95
C HIS A 216 1.26 -11.95 -2.83
N SER A 217 0.30 -12.79 -3.18
CA SER A 217 -0.34 -13.68 -2.20
C SER A 217 0.66 -14.72 -1.66
N ASP A 218 1.54 -15.23 -2.53
CA ASP A 218 2.56 -16.24 -2.24
C ASP A 218 3.94 -15.67 -1.85
N TYR A 219 3.99 -14.49 -1.25
CA TYR A 219 5.23 -13.73 -0.97
C TYR A 219 6.41 -14.61 -0.49
N GLN A 220 6.18 -15.51 0.47
CA GLN A 220 7.22 -16.40 0.99
C GLN A 220 7.80 -17.37 -0.05
N GLU A 221 6.97 -17.91 -0.93
CA GLU A 221 7.44 -18.78 -2.01
C GLU A 221 8.25 -18.00 -3.03
N ALA A 222 7.79 -16.79 -3.36
CA ALA A 222 8.48 -15.90 -4.27
C ALA A 222 9.88 -15.50 -3.73
N THR A 223 10.00 -15.18 -2.44
CA THR A 223 11.31 -14.84 -1.83
C THR A 223 12.27 -16.03 -1.87
N LYS A 224 11.80 -17.23 -1.47
CA LYS A 224 12.61 -18.47 -1.50
C LYS A 224 13.07 -18.84 -2.92
N ARG A 225 12.24 -18.59 -3.94
CA ARG A 225 12.61 -18.81 -5.35
C ARG A 225 13.63 -17.78 -5.84
N GLY A 226 13.51 -16.53 -5.42
CA GLY A 226 14.46 -15.46 -5.74
C GLY A 226 15.86 -15.71 -5.14
N GLU A 227 15.92 -16.16 -3.88
CA GLU A 227 17.18 -16.50 -3.20
C GLU A 227 17.87 -17.71 -3.85
N LYS A 228 17.13 -18.76 -4.21
CA LYS A 228 17.68 -19.93 -4.92
C LYS A 228 18.26 -19.59 -6.29
N ARG A 229 17.71 -18.59 -7.00
CA ARG A 229 18.22 -18.14 -8.30
C ARG A 229 19.52 -17.36 -8.14
N LYS A 230 19.62 -16.49 -7.13
CA LYS A 230 20.85 -15.72 -6.85
C LYS A 230 22.02 -16.62 -6.43
N HIS A 231 21.77 -17.70 -5.68
CA HIS A 231 22.81 -18.68 -5.35
C HIS A 231 23.17 -19.65 -6.49
N GLY A 232 22.38 -19.71 -7.56
CA GLY A 232 22.68 -20.53 -8.74
C GLY A 232 23.56 -19.85 -9.79
N GLU A 233 23.74 -18.53 -9.71
CA GLU A 233 24.54 -17.75 -10.67
C GLU A 233 25.99 -17.51 -10.19
N ASP A 234 26.31 -17.80 -8.92
CA ASP A 234 27.67 -17.67 -8.36
C ASP A 234 28.56 -18.91 -8.54
N ASP A 235 28.05 -20.01 -9.12
CA ASP A 235 28.77 -21.30 -9.22
C ASP A 235 29.17 -21.68 -10.67
N GLY A 236 29.25 -20.70 -11.57
CA GLY A 236 29.46 -20.90 -13.01
C GLY A 236 30.76 -20.34 -13.60
N GLY A 237 31.74 -19.95 -12.78
CA GLY A 237 33.01 -19.39 -13.24
C GLY A 237 34.21 -20.32 -12.97
N GLU A 238 34.99 -20.59 -14.03
CA GLU A 238 36.26 -21.34 -14.09
C GLU A 238 36.14 -22.88 -14.16
N THR A 239 36.52 -23.53 -15.25
CA THR A 239 37.90 -23.54 -15.74
C THR A 239 37.97 -23.91 -17.23
N THR A 240 38.64 -23.06 -17.99
CA THR A 240 39.29 -23.45 -19.25
C THR A 240 40.66 -24.04 -18.93
N GLY A 241 41.08 -25.05 -19.69
CA GLY A 241 42.49 -25.39 -19.87
C GLY A 241 42.94 -26.75 -19.35
N GLN A 242 42.95 -27.76 -20.23
CA GLN A 242 44.18 -28.33 -20.81
C GLN A 242 43.85 -29.17 -22.04
#